data_AF-A0A9D8Q674-F1
#
_entry.id   AF-A0A9D8Q674-F1
#
_cell.length_a   1.000
_cell.length_b   1.000
_cell.length_c   1.000
_cell.angle_alpha   90.00
_cell.angle_beta   90.00
_cell.angle_gamma   90.00
#
_symmetry.space_group_name_H-M   'P 1'
#
loop_
_entity.id
_entity.type
_entity.pdbx_description
1 polymer ?
#
loop_
_entity_poly.entity_id
_entity_poly.type
_entity_poly.pdbx_seq_one_letter_code
_entity_poly.pdbx_strand_id
1 'polypeptide(L)'
;DRDPNAIAGGAGLVAAMAGRLTLAQARFGALAEEAERFGMLPLDGVVLDIGVSSMQLDQAQRGFSFRFDGPLDMRMEANGQSAAELVNEADEGVLANIIYHYGEERRSRAIARAIVEARRKAPLSTTKQLADLVAGIVRADPNGPHPATRTFQALRIAINDELGELVRALHAAEAALAPGGRLAVVTFHSLEDRIVKLFFAQRSGKAPAASRHAPAATAPAATFRPVTKGAVAPSEAEMRANPRARSAKLRAAERTEAAARAPEAELVTLAVVPAPQTRRRS
;
A
#
# COMPACT_ATOMS: atom_id res chain seq x y z
N ASP A 1 4.02 -13.74 -3.10
CA ASP A 1 2.77 -13.21 -2.51
C ASP A 1 2.73 -13.57 -1.04
N ARG A 2 2.23 -12.68 -0.18
CA ARG A 2 2.11 -12.96 1.25
C ARG A 2 0.83 -13.73 1.59
N ASP A 3 -0.16 -13.73 0.69
CA ASP A 3 -1.42 -14.44 0.86
C ASP A 3 -1.25 -15.93 0.52
N PRO A 4 -1.42 -16.85 1.50
CA PRO A 4 -1.33 -18.28 1.25
C PRO A 4 -2.31 -18.77 0.18
N ASN A 5 -3.48 -18.13 0.05
CA ASN A 5 -4.47 -18.50 -0.96
C ASN A 5 -4.00 -18.16 -2.37
N ALA A 6 -3.23 -17.08 -2.54
CA ALA A 6 -2.65 -16.73 -3.83
C ALA A 6 -1.57 -17.75 -4.24
N ILE A 7 -0.77 -18.21 -3.28
CA ILE A 7 0.24 -19.25 -3.51
C ILE A 7 -0.42 -20.58 -3.89
N ALA A 8 -1.43 -21.00 -3.13
CA ALA A 8 -2.18 -22.22 -3.43
C ALA A 8 -2.89 -22.14 -4.79
N GLY A 9 -3.53 -21.00 -5.10
CA GLY A 9 -4.22 -20.76 -6.37
C GLY A 9 -3.28 -20.71 -7.58
N GLY A 10 -2.00 -20.38 -7.38
CA GLY A 10 -0.99 -20.30 -8.44
C GLY A 10 -0.37 -21.64 -8.86
N ALA A 11 -0.63 -22.74 -8.13
CA ALA A 11 0.00 -24.03 -8.40
C ALA A 11 -0.21 -24.55 -9.83
N GLY A 12 -1.42 -24.39 -10.38
CA GLY A 12 -1.72 -24.76 -11.77
C GLY A 12 -0.95 -23.93 -12.79
N LEU A 13 -0.72 -22.65 -12.51
CA LEU A 13 0.07 -21.76 -13.38
C LEU A 13 1.55 -22.15 -13.38
N VAL A 14 2.10 -22.51 -12.21
CA VAL A 14 3.49 -23.00 -12.09
C VAL A 14 3.70 -24.24 -12.97
N ALA A 15 2.78 -25.22 -12.89
CA ALA A 15 2.83 -26.41 -13.72
C ALA A 15 2.78 -26.06 -15.22
N ALA A 16 1.87 -25.17 -15.62
CA ALA A 16 1.74 -24.73 -17.02
C ALA A 16 2.95 -23.94 -17.54
N MET A 17 3.72 -23.30 -16.66
CA MET A 17 4.89 -22.49 -17.03
C MET A 17 6.18 -23.31 -17.19
N ALA A 18 6.15 -24.62 -16.90
CA ALA A 18 7.25 -25.56 -17.18
C ALA A 18 8.61 -25.07 -16.67
N GLY A 19 8.69 -24.70 -15.39
CA GLY A 19 9.92 -24.23 -14.74
C GLY A 19 10.25 -22.75 -14.95
N ARG A 20 9.48 -22.02 -15.76
CA ARG A 20 9.68 -20.56 -15.98
C ARG A 20 9.02 -19.67 -14.92
N LEU A 21 8.23 -20.26 -14.02
CA LEU A 21 7.56 -19.55 -12.92
C LEU A 21 7.89 -20.23 -11.60
N THR A 22 8.38 -19.44 -10.65
CA THR A 22 8.57 -19.85 -9.26
C THR A 22 7.71 -18.96 -8.37
N LEU A 23 6.96 -19.55 -7.43
CA LEU A 23 6.15 -18.81 -6.47
C LEU A 23 6.87 -18.76 -5.13
N ALA A 24 7.01 -17.55 -4.59
CA ALA A 24 7.53 -17.30 -3.24
C ALA A 24 6.38 -16.86 -2.33
N GLN A 25 6.14 -17.61 -1.25
CA GLN A 25 5.25 -17.14 -0.18
C GLN A 25 6.02 -16.19 0.74
N ALA A 26 6.08 -14.92 0.35
CA ALA A 26 6.81 -13.88 1.06
C ALA A 26 6.12 -12.53 0.85
N ARG A 27 6.36 -11.62 1.80
CA ARG A 27 6.04 -10.21 1.60
C ARG A 27 6.98 -9.64 0.56
N PHE A 28 6.47 -8.74 -0.28
CA PHE A 28 7.24 -8.23 -1.41
C PHE A 28 8.36 -7.26 -0.97
N GLY A 29 8.37 -6.77 0.27
CA GLY A 29 9.53 -6.09 0.85
C GLY A 29 10.80 -6.96 0.91
N ALA A 30 10.65 -8.29 0.96
CA ALA A 30 11.74 -9.27 0.98
C ALA A 30 12.18 -9.73 -0.42
N LEU A 31 11.79 -9.03 -1.50
CA LEU A 31 12.00 -9.51 -2.87
C LEU A 31 13.48 -9.81 -3.20
N ALA A 32 14.42 -9.02 -2.68
CA ALA A 32 15.85 -9.21 -2.95
C ALA A 32 16.37 -10.48 -2.29
N GLU A 33 15.96 -10.74 -1.04
CA GLU A 33 16.29 -11.96 -0.29
C GLU A 33 15.72 -13.20 -0.98
N GLU A 34 14.47 -13.12 -1.46
CA GLU A 34 13.84 -14.22 -2.20
C GLU A 34 14.54 -14.47 -3.55
N ALA A 35 14.87 -13.41 -4.29
CA ALA A 35 15.60 -13.54 -5.55
C ALA A 35 17.00 -14.17 -5.33
N GLU A 36 17.69 -13.81 -4.25
CA GLU A 36 18.95 -14.43 -3.86
C GLU A 36 18.77 -15.91 -3.51
N ARG A 37 17.74 -16.23 -2.69
CA ARG A 37 17.40 -17.60 -2.28
C ARG A 37 17.14 -18.53 -3.47
N PHE A 38 16.57 -18.00 -4.55
CA PHE A 38 16.34 -18.74 -5.79
C PHE A 38 17.51 -18.69 -6.78
N GLY A 39 18.61 -17.99 -6.48
CA GLY A 39 19.74 -17.83 -7.39
C GLY A 39 19.42 -17.02 -8.65
N MET A 40 18.51 -16.05 -8.54
CA MET A 40 18.00 -15.25 -9.66
C MET A 40 18.58 -13.84 -9.74
N LEU A 41 19.49 -13.45 -8.84
CA LEU A 41 20.13 -12.14 -8.91
C LEU A 41 21.27 -12.08 -9.95
N PRO A 42 21.45 -10.93 -10.63
CA PRO A 42 20.58 -9.74 -10.61
C PRO A 42 19.34 -9.91 -11.51
N LEU A 43 18.31 -9.11 -11.27
CA LEU A 43 17.04 -9.13 -12.02
C LEU A 43 17.06 -8.17 -13.21
N ASP A 44 16.48 -8.59 -14.34
CA ASP A 44 16.25 -7.72 -15.50
C ASP A 44 15.03 -6.81 -15.35
N GLY A 45 14.08 -7.20 -14.51
CA GLY A 45 12.83 -6.47 -14.34
C GLY A 45 12.10 -6.82 -13.06
N VAL A 46 11.48 -5.81 -12.47
CA VAL A 46 10.60 -5.93 -11.30
C VAL A 46 9.29 -5.22 -11.62
N VAL A 47 8.17 -5.91 -11.44
CA VAL A 47 6.83 -5.35 -11.55
C VAL A 47 6.16 -5.46 -10.19
N LEU A 48 5.66 -4.34 -9.70
CA LEU A 48 4.90 -4.26 -8.45
C LEU A 48 3.49 -3.74 -8.77
N ASP A 49 2.49 -4.61 -8.68
CA ASP A 49 1.07 -4.23 -8.77
C ASP A 49 0.51 -4.15 -7.34
N ILE A 50 0.41 -2.92 -6.80
CA ILE A 50 0.20 -2.70 -5.38
C ILE A 50 -1.28 -2.75 -5.04
N GLY A 51 -1.65 -3.44 -3.96
CA GLY A 51 -2.99 -3.39 -3.39
C GLY A 51 -3.54 -4.78 -3.12
N VAL A 52 -4.87 -4.90 -3.19
CA VAL A 52 -5.58 -6.16 -2.94
C VAL A 52 -5.96 -6.86 -4.23
N SER A 53 -5.92 -8.18 -4.21
CA SER A 53 -6.39 -8.98 -5.33
C SER A 53 -7.92 -8.97 -5.43
N SER A 54 -8.41 -9.22 -6.64
CA SER A 54 -9.84 -9.47 -6.89
C SER A 54 -10.42 -10.53 -5.94
N MET A 55 -9.67 -11.63 -5.76
CA MET A 55 -10.08 -12.72 -4.87
C MET A 55 -10.29 -12.25 -3.43
N GLN A 56 -9.45 -11.34 -2.92
CA GLN A 56 -9.59 -10.79 -1.57
C GLN A 56 -10.84 -9.91 -1.43
N LEU A 57 -11.20 -9.13 -2.45
CA LEU A 57 -12.38 -8.27 -2.44
C LEU A 57 -13.69 -9.02 -2.66
N ASP A 58 -13.66 -10.08 -3.46
CA ASP A 58 -14.85 -10.84 -3.85
C ASP A 58 -15.21 -11.94 -2.82
N GLN A 59 -14.28 -12.29 -1.93
CA GLN A 59 -14.47 -13.25 -0.83
C GLN A 59 -14.90 -12.55 0.47
N ALA A 60 -16.20 -12.57 0.77
CA ALA A 60 -16.78 -11.92 1.95
C ALA A 60 -16.08 -12.31 3.26
N GLN A 61 -15.71 -13.59 3.40
CA GLN A 61 -15.04 -14.15 4.59
C GLN A 61 -13.68 -13.50 4.90
N ARG A 62 -13.06 -12.84 3.91
CA ARG A 62 -11.76 -12.15 4.08
C ARG A 62 -11.91 -10.75 4.68
N GLY A 63 -13.12 -10.17 4.66
CA GLY A 63 -13.39 -8.90 5.33
C GLY A 63 -12.81 -7.65 4.68
N PHE A 64 -12.27 -7.71 3.45
CA PHE A 64 -11.68 -6.54 2.77
C PHE A 64 -12.72 -5.57 2.21
N SER A 65 -13.97 -6.01 2.07
CA SER A 65 -15.05 -5.26 1.45
C SER A 65 -16.31 -5.34 2.29
N PHE A 66 -17.11 -4.28 2.24
CA PHE A 66 -18.47 -4.22 2.80
C PHE A 66 -19.55 -4.48 1.72
N ARG A 67 -19.15 -4.85 0.50
CA ARG A 67 -20.11 -5.21 -0.56
C ARG A 67 -20.92 -6.45 -0.20
N PHE A 68 -20.27 -7.41 0.45
CA PHE A 68 -20.86 -8.58 1.04
C PHE A 68 -20.48 -8.59 2.51
N ASP A 69 -21.44 -8.91 3.39
CA ASP A 69 -21.17 -8.95 4.81
C ASP A 69 -20.29 -10.16 5.16
N GLY A 70 -19.38 -9.97 6.10
CA GLY A 70 -18.41 -10.98 6.52
C GLY A 70 -17.63 -10.53 7.75
N PRO A 71 -16.74 -11.39 8.28
CA PRO A 71 -15.91 -11.06 9.43
C PRO A 71 -15.05 -9.82 9.14
N LEU A 72 -14.89 -8.96 10.13
CA LEU A 72 -14.00 -7.80 10.03
C LEU A 72 -12.54 -8.24 10.22
N ASP A 73 -11.94 -8.85 9.18
CA ASP A 73 -10.59 -9.42 9.24
C ASP A 73 -9.54 -8.54 8.57
N MET A 74 -9.59 -8.39 7.23
CA MET A 74 -8.66 -7.61 6.40
C MET A 74 -7.19 -8.06 6.40
N ARG A 75 -6.82 -9.20 7.00
CA ARG A 75 -5.43 -9.70 6.94
C ARG A 75 -5.13 -10.36 5.60
N MET A 76 -3.99 -9.98 5.01
CA MET A 76 -3.50 -10.63 3.80
C MET A 76 -2.87 -12.00 4.10
N GLU A 77 -2.15 -12.16 5.22
CA GLU A 77 -1.30 -13.33 5.50
C GLU A 77 -1.78 -14.25 6.64
N ALA A 78 -3.08 -14.22 6.97
CA ALA A 78 -3.73 -15.08 7.97
C ALA A 78 -3.04 -15.13 9.37
N ASN A 79 -2.22 -14.13 9.68
CA ASN A 79 -1.52 -13.98 10.96
C ASN A 79 -1.57 -12.50 11.41
N GLY A 80 -1.24 -12.26 12.68
CA GLY A 80 -1.27 -10.91 13.26
C GLY A 80 -2.67 -10.43 13.65
N GLN A 81 -2.74 -9.16 14.08
CA GLN A 81 -3.97 -8.51 14.51
C GLN A 81 -4.94 -8.35 13.34
N SER A 82 -6.21 -8.66 13.56
CA SER A 82 -7.32 -8.45 12.64
C SER A 82 -7.88 -7.02 12.73
N ALA A 83 -8.64 -6.61 11.72
CA ALA A 83 -9.35 -5.34 11.76
C ALA A 83 -10.36 -5.29 12.93
N ALA A 84 -11.02 -6.40 13.27
CA ALA A 84 -11.91 -6.51 14.42
C ALA A 84 -11.18 -6.23 15.73
N GLU A 85 -10.03 -6.86 15.96
CA GLU A 85 -9.21 -6.62 17.16
C GLU A 85 -8.77 -5.15 17.20
N LEU A 86 -8.25 -4.61 16.09
CA LEU A 86 -7.81 -3.22 16.02
C LEU A 86 -8.94 -2.24 16.38
N VAL A 87 -10.14 -2.37 15.80
CA VAL A 87 -11.25 -1.45 16.09
C VAL A 87 -11.81 -1.63 17.50
N ASN A 88 -11.71 -2.84 18.08
CA ASN A 88 -12.25 -3.10 19.41
C ASN A 88 -11.26 -2.81 20.56
N GLU A 89 -9.96 -2.77 20.29
CA GLU A 89 -8.93 -2.67 21.34
C GLU A 89 -8.17 -1.33 21.30
N ALA A 90 -7.87 -0.79 20.11
CA ALA A 90 -7.04 0.39 20.01
C ALA A 90 -7.66 1.64 20.65
N ASP A 91 -6.82 2.53 21.15
CA ASP A 91 -7.25 3.83 21.68
C ASP A 91 -7.94 4.68 20.61
N GLU A 92 -8.89 5.53 21.02
CA GLU A 92 -9.61 6.46 20.13
C GLU A 92 -8.64 7.31 19.29
N GLY A 93 -7.57 7.81 19.91
CA GLY A 93 -6.56 8.63 19.25
C GLY A 93 -5.77 7.88 18.17
N VAL A 94 -5.47 6.60 18.42
CA VAL A 94 -4.78 5.74 17.45
C VAL A 94 -5.70 5.48 16.24
N LEU A 95 -6.96 5.12 16.49
CA LEU A 95 -7.95 4.93 15.44
C LEU A 95 -8.16 6.20 14.59
N ALA A 96 -8.29 7.35 15.26
CA ALA A 96 -8.44 8.63 14.58
C ALA A 96 -7.23 8.96 13.70
N ASN A 97 -6.01 8.68 14.17
CA ASN A 97 -4.80 8.90 13.39
C ASN A 97 -4.73 7.94 12.19
N ILE A 98 -4.99 6.64 12.37
CA ILE A 98 -5.03 5.67 11.27
C ILE A 98 -6.00 6.13 10.18
N ILE A 99 -7.25 6.43 10.56
CA ILE A 99 -8.31 6.85 9.61
C ILE A 99 -7.95 8.16 8.91
N TYR A 100 -7.31 9.09 9.62
CA TYR A 100 -6.87 10.36 9.03
C TYR A 100 -5.72 10.17 8.05
N HIS A 101 -4.64 9.51 8.48
CA HIS A 101 -3.40 9.43 7.73
C HIS A 101 -3.51 8.47 6.53
N TYR A 102 -4.08 7.29 6.74
CA TYR A 102 -4.19 6.28 5.69
C TYR A 102 -5.48 6.38 4.87
N GLY A 103 -6.55 6.91 5.45
CA GLY A 103 -7.82 7.11 4.74
C GLY A 103 -7.99 8.49 4.11
N GLU A 104 -7.13 9.45 4.45
CA GLU A 104 -7.31 10.88 4.11
C GLU A 104 -8.73 11.40 4.53
N GLU A 105 -9.31 10.84 5.60
CA GLU A 105 -10.69 11.10 6.04
C GLU A 105 -10.75 12.20 7.13
N ARG A 106 -11.39 13.33 6.79
CA ARG A 106 -11.47 14.51 7.66
C ARG A 106 -12.35 14.30 8.90
N ARG A 107 -13.33 13.40 8.82
CA ARG A 107 -14.21 13.02 9.93
C ARG A 107 -13.59 11.94 10.82
N SER A 108 -12.30 11.63 10.66
CA SER A 108 -11.60 10.56 11.39
C SER A 108 -11.85 10.53 12.89
N ARG A 109 -11.80 11.68 13.57
CA ARG A 109 -12.06 11.80 15.02
C ARG A 109 -13.50 11.44 15.38
N ALA A 110 -14.48 11.86 14.58
CA ALA A 110 -15.88 11.51 14.80
C ALA A 110 -16.14 10.02 14.57
N ILE A 111 -15.52 9.44 13.54
CA ILE A 111 -15.59 8.01 13.25
C ILE A 111 -14.96 7.20 14.39
N ALA A 112 -13.75 7.55 14.81
CA ALA A 112 -13.06 6.87 15.91
C ALA A 112 -13.86 6.92 17.23
N ARG A 113 -14.41 8.08 17.57
CA ARG A 113 -15.28 8.23 18.74
C ARG A 113 -16.51 7.33 18.64
N ALA A 114 -17.17 7.29 17.49
CA ALA A 114 -18.35 6.45 17.30
C ALA A 114 -18.01 4.95 17.37
N ILE A 115 -16.84 4.53 16.86
CA ILE A 115 -16.33 3.16 17.01
C ILE A 115 -16.18 2.82 18.50
N VAL A 116 -15.55 3.70 19.29
CA VAL A 116 -15.36 3.50 20.73
C VAL A 116 -16.69 3.48 21.48
N GLU A 117 -17.63 4.35 21.13
CA GLU A 117 -18.98 4.36 21.72
C GLU A 117 -19.78 3.11 21.36
N ALA A 118 -19.66 2.60 20.13
CA ALA A 118 -20.33 1.38 19.68
C ALA A 118 -19.78 0.14 20.37
N ARG A 119 -18.44 -0.02 20.44
CA ARG A 119 -17.80 -1.20 21.05
C ARG A 119 -18.05 -1.34 22.55
N ARG A 120 -18.36 -0.23 23.24
CA ARG A 120 -18.81 -0.24 24.65
C ARG A 120 -20.16 -0.93 24.84
N LYS A 121 -20.99 -1.00 23.80
CA LYS A 121 -22.29 -1.66 23.81
C LYS A 121 -22.17 -3.11 23.35
N ALA A 122 -21.50 -3.32 22.22
CA ALA A 122 -21.22 -4.64 21.66
C ALA A 122 -20.00 -4.56 20.73
N PRO A 123 -19.10 -5.57 20.72
CA PRO A 123 -17.97 -5.60 19.80
C PRO A 123 -18.37 -5.52 18.33
N LEU A 124 -17.59 -4.77 17.53
CA LEU A 124 -17.74 -4.73 16.07
C LEU A 124 -17.05 -5.95 15.47
N SER A 125 -17.81 -6.85 14.86
CA SER A 125 -17.32 -8.14 14.37
C SER A 125 -17.44 -8.32 12.86
N THR A 126 -18.25 -7.49 12.19
CA THR A 126 -18.56 -7.64 10.77
C THR A 126 -18.28 -6.38 9.95
N THR A 127 -18.03 -6.56 8.67
CA THR A 127 -17.80 -5.45 7.73
C THR A 127 -19.03 -4.56 7.60
N LYS A 128 -20.25 -5.13 7.58
CA LYS A 128 -21.47 -4.34 7.50
C LYS A 128 -21.69 -3.45 8.72
N GLN A 129 -21.45 -3.96 9.94
CA GLN A 129 -21.57 -3.17 11.17
C GLN A 129 -20.68 -1.91 11.13
N LEU A 130 -19.42 -2.07 10.73
CA LEU A 130 -18.50 -0.95 10.61
C LEU A 130 -18.92 0.01 9.48
N ALA A 131 -19.33 -0.53 8.33
CA ALA A 131 -19.73 0.29 7.18
C ALA A 131 -20.96 1.16 7.49
N ASP A 132 -21.99 0.59 8.13
CA ASP A 132 -23.20 1.29 8.53
C ASP A 132 -22.90 2.39 9.57
N LEU A 133 -22.04 2.09 10.55
CA LEU A 133 -21.59 3.06 11.55
C LEU A 133 -20.91 4.26 10.88
N VAL A 134 -19.99 4.01 9.94
CA VAL A 134 -19.28 5.09 9.22
C VAL A 134 -20.25 5.88 8.33
N ALA A 135 -21.18 5.21 7.65
CA ALA A 135 -22.18 5.85 6.79
C ALA A 135 -23.13 6.77 7.58
N GLY A 136 -23.36 6.50 8.88
CA GLY A 136 -24.10 7.39 9.77
C GLY A 136 -23.36 8.71 10.12
N ILE A 137 -22.06 8.81 9.83
CA ILE A 137 -21.20 9.93 10.25
C ILE A 137 -20.69 10.74 9.06
N VAL A 138 -20.36 10.05 7.97
CA VAL A 138 -19.80 10.64 6.76
C VAL A 138 -20.90 10.77 5.71
N ARG A 139 -21.14 12.00 5.27
CA ARG A 139 -22.14 12.29 4.23
C ARG A 139 -21.75 11.61 2.92
N ALA A 140 -22.69 10.89 2.32
CA ALA A 140 -22.53 10.33 0.99
C ALA A 140 -22.44 11.44 -0.08
N ASP A 141 -21.48 11.29 -0.97
CA ASP A 141 -21.40 12.03 -2.23
C ASP A 141 -22.04 11.15 -3.31
N PRO A 142 -23.12 11.60 -4.00
CA PRO A 142 -23.79 10.82 -5.04
C PRO A 142 -22.87 10.34 -6.17
N ASN A 143 -21.81 11.09 -6.46
CA ASN A 143 -20.83 10.74 -7.49
C ASN A 143 -19.52 10.19 -6.91
N GLY A 144 -19.45 10.09 -5.58
CA GLY A 144 -18.27 9.65 -4.85
C GLY A 144 -18.28 8.17 -4.50
N PRO A 145 -17.17 7.66 -3.96
CA PRO A 145 -17.15 6.34 -3.36
C PRO A 145 -18.05 6.29 -2.12
N HIS A 146 -18.48 5.08 -1.74
CA HIS A 146 -19.26 4.86 -0.52
C HIS A 146 -18.54 5.47 0.71
N PRO A 147 -19.25 6.09 1.67
CA PRO A 147 -18.65 6.77 2.82
C PRO A 147 -17.63 5.94 3.61
N ALA A 148 -17.87 4.62 3.72
CA ALA A 148 -16.99 3.71 4.45
C ALA A 148 -15.65 3.40 3.73
N THR A 149 -15.54 3.70 2.43
CA THR A 149 -14.40 3.27 1.59
C THR A 149 -13.06 3.72 2.16
N ARG A 150 -12.95 4.99 2.58
CA ARG A 150 -11.70 5.55 3.15
C ARG A 150 -11.34 4.94 4.50
N THR A 151 -12.33 4.63 5.33
CA THR A 151 -12.10 3.97 6.62
C THR A 151 -11.63 2.54 6.43
N PHE A 152 -12.25 1.80 5.51
CA PHE A 152 -11.83 0.44 5.17
C PHE A 152 -10.42 0.42 4.57
N GLN A 153 -10.11 1.34 3.66
CA GLN A 153 -8.76 1.52 3.13
C GLN A 153 -7.76 1.80 4.25
N ALA A 154 -8.07 2.70 5.19
CA ALA A 154 -7.17 3.06 6.28
C ALA A 154 -6.83 1.87 7.19
N LEU A 155 -7.86 1.11 7.58
CA LEU A 155 -7.69 -0.07 8.42
C LEU A 155 -6.89 -1.15 7.69
N ARG A 156 -7.20 -1.39 6.41
CA ARG A 156 -6.48 -2.36 5.57
C ARG A 156 -4.98 -2.03 5.49
N ILE A 157 -4.66 -0.77 5.21
CA ILE A 157 -3.28 -0.27 5.15
C ILE A 157 -2.57 -0.48 6.49
N ALA A 158 -3.22 -0.16 7.61
CA ALA A 158 -2.65 -0.32 8.94
C ALA A 158 -2.40 -1.80 9.31
N ILE A 159 -3.38 -2.66 9.10
CA ILE A 159 -3.31 -4.10 9.43
C ILE A 159 -2.19 -4.80 8.65
N ASN A 160 -1.98 -4.39 7.40
CA ASN A 160 -1.05 -5.06 6.50
C ASN A 160 0.30 -4.35 6.37
N ASP A 161 0.53 -3.22 7.05
CA ASP A 161 1.70 -2.35 6.86
C ASP A 161 1.98 -2.07 5.36
N GLU A 162 0.92 -1.76 4.59
CA GLU A 162 1.01 -1.72 3.11
C GLU A 162 2.01 -0.68 2.61
N LEU A 163 2.01 0.50 3.22
CA LEU A 163 2.93 1.58 2.83
C LEU A 163 4.36 1.30 3.27
N GLY A 164 4.57 0.67 4.43
CA GLY A 164 5.89 0.28 4.90
C GLY A 164 6.47 -0.83 4.02
N GLU A 165 5.67 -1.82 3.66
CA GLU A 165 6.04 -2.86 2.70
C GLU A 165 6.39 -2.24 1.34
N LEU A 166 5.60 -1.30 0.81
CA LEU A 166 5.91 -0.59 -0.43
C LEU A 166 7.29 0.08 -0.39
N VAL A 167 7.62 0.80 0.69
CA VAL A 167 8.93 1.44 0.84
C VAL A 167 10.05 0.39 0.85
N ARG A 168 9.90 -0.70 1.61
CA ARG A 168 10.89 -1.80 1.63
C ARG A 168 11.08 -2.41 0.25
N ALA A 169 9.99 -2.64 -0.48
CA ALA A 169 10.00 -3.21 -1.82
C ALA A 169 10.75 -2.35 -2.83
N LEU A 170 10.54 -1.03 -2.80
CA LEU A 170 11.21 -0.11 -3.72
C LEU A 170 12.73 -0.14 -3.51
N HIS A 171 13.18 -0.20 -2.26
CA HIS A 171 14.60 -0.33 -1.94
C HIS A 171 15.16 -1.71 -2.31
N ALA A 172 14.41 -2.78 -2.04
CA ALA A 172 14.82 -4.12 -2.42
C ALA A 172 14.90 -4.28 -3.96
N ALA A 173 13.99 -3.65 -4.71
CA ALA A 173 14.03 -3.64 -6.18
C ALA A 173 15.25 -2.88 -6.71
N GLU A 174 15.60 -1.75 -6.10
CA GLU A 174 16.82 -1.00 -6.45
C GLU A 174 18.09 -1.84 -6.27
N ALA A 175 18.15 -2.63 -5.19
CA ALA A 175 19.26 -3.51 -4.88
C ALA A 175 19.32 -4.74 -5.80
N ALA A 176 18.16 -5.28 -6.19
CA ALA A 176 18.09 -6.51 -6.97
C ALA A 176 18.27 -6.31 -8.49
N LEU A 177 17.94 -5.13 -9.03
CA LEU A 177 17.97 -4.87 -10.47
C LEU A 177 19.40 -4.72 -11.02
N ALA A 178 19.67 -5.38 -12.15
CA ALA A 178 20.86 -5.14 -12.96
C ALA A 178 20.83 -3.73 -13.59
N PRO A 179 22.00 -3.15 -13.96
CA PRO A 179 22.04 -1.99 -14.84
C PRO A 179 21.24 -2.25 -16.13
N GLY A 180 20.41 -1.30 -16.55
CA GLY A 180 19.47 -1.45 -17.67
C GLY A 180 18.16 -2.18 -17.31
N GLY A 181 18.06 -2.79 -16.13
CA GLY A 181 16.84 -3.43 -15.66
C GLY A 181 15.73 -2.44 -15.34
N ARG A 182 14.47 -2.87 -15.36
CA ARG A 182 13.31 -1.96 -15.22
C ARG A 182 12.49 -2.21 -13.96
N LEU A 183 12.15 -1.14 -13.26
CA LEU A 183 11.14 -1.15 -12.20
C LEU A 183 9.85 -0.52 -12.72
N ALA A 184 8.76 -1.28 -12.73
CA ALA A 184 7.41 -0.81 -13.03
C ALA A 184 6.52 -0.96 -11.80
N VAL A 185 5.87 0.12 -11.37
CA VAL A 185 5.00 0.11 -10.19
C VAL A 185 3.64 0.66 -10.55
N VAL A 186 2.59 -0.13 -10.30
CA VAL A 186 1.19 0.25 -10.44
C VAL A 186 0.61 0.49 -9.06
N THR A 187 -0.01 1.64 -8.88
CA THR A 187 -0.59 2.10 -7.60
C THR A 187 -2.06 2.46 -7.80
N PHE A 188 -2.90 2.31 -6.78
CA PHE A 188 -4.35 2.54 -6.90
C PHE A 188 -4.86 3.67 -6.01
N HIS A 189 -4.02 4.18 -5.11
CA HIS A 189 -4.38 5.35 -4.32
C HIS A 189 -3.26 6.37 -4.17
N SER A 190 -3.65 7.57 -3.71
CA SER A 190 -2.83 8.77 -3.58
C SER A 190 -1.57 8.55 -2.73
N LEU A 191 -1.68 7.82 -1.62
CA LEU A 191 -0.57 7.58 -0.70
C LEU A 191 0.54 6.73 -1.33
N GLU A 192 0.20 5.62 -1.97
CA GLU A 192 1.15 4.77 -2.70
C GLU A 192 1.82 5.55 -3.83
N ASP A 193 1.03 6.21 -4.69
CA ASP A 193 1.55 7.00 -5.82
C ASP A 193 2.51 8.11 -5.35
N ARG A 194 2.23 8.70 -4.18
CA ARG A 194 3.10 9.72 -3.56
C ARG A 194 4.45 9.13 -3.17
N ILE A 195 4.47 7.95 -2.55
CA ILE A 195 5.70 7.24 -2.16
C ILE A 195 6.52 6.89 -3.41
N VAL A 196 5.90 6.26 -4.42
CA VAL A 196 6.60 5.86 -5.66
C VAL A 196 7.13 7.07 -6.41
N LYS A 197 6.33 8.15 -6.51
CA LYS A 197 6.75 9.40 -7.13
C LYS A 197 7.96 10.01 -6.43
N LEU A 198 7.93 10.07 -5.09
CA LEU A 198 9.03 10.63 -4.30
C LEU A 198 10.29 9.78 -4.45
N PHE A 199 10.16 8.45 -4.35
CA PHE A 199 11.26 7.52 -4.56
C PHE A 199 11.94 7.75 -5.91
N PHE A 200 11.20 7.75 -7.02
CA PHE A 200 11.81 8.00 -8.33
C PHE A 200 12.39 9.41 -8.46
N ALA A 201 11.77 10.44 -7.87
CA ALA A 201 12.33 11.79 -7.90
C ALA A 201 13.69 11.88 -7.18
N GLN A 202 13.79 11.29 -5.98
CA GLN A 202 15.03 11.21 -5.21
C GLN A 202 16.10 10.40 -5.95
N ARG A 203 15.71 9.29 -6.57
CA ARG A 203 16.63 8.34 -7.23
C ARG A 203 17.05 8.76 -8.64
N SER A 204 16.35 9.72 -9.25
CA SER A 204 16.67 10.25 -10.59
C SER A 204 17.48 11.56 -10.57
N GLY A 205 18.05 11.93 -9.41
CA GLY A 205 18.80 13.18 -9.26
C GLY A 205 17.93 14.46 -9.30
N LYS A 206 16.60 14.33 -9.20
CA LYS A 206 15.64 15.44 -9.15
C LYS A 206 15.17 15.76 -7.73
N ALA A 207 15.93 15.35 -6.71
CA ALA A 207 15.66 15.76 -5.34
C ALA A 207 15.65 17.30 -5.26
N PRO A 208 14.76 17.92 -4.46
CA PRO A 208 14.78 19.37 -4.28
C PRO A 208 16.19 19.79 -3.90
N ALA A 209 16.76 20.73 -4.66
CA ALA A 209 18.05 21.30 -4.30
C ALA A 209 17.96 21.76 -2.84
N ALA A 210 18.93 21.35 -2.02
CA ALA A 210 19.13 21.95 -0.72
C ALA A 210 19.10 23.48 -0.88
N SER A 211 18.51 24.18 0.11
CA SER A 211 18.39 25.64 0.19
C SER A 211 19.42 26.40 -0.63
N ARG A 212 19.02 27.46 -1.35
CA ARG A 212 19.89 28.34 -2.15
C ARG A 212 21.10 28.93 -1.40
N HIS A 213 21.16 28.71 -0.09
CA HIS A 213 22.20 29.17 0.83
C HIS A 213 23.09 28.03 1.39
N ALA A 214 22.85 26.77 1.01
CA ALA A 214 23.71 25.65 1.36
C ALA A 214 24.87 25.53 0.35
N PRO A 215 26.09 25.14 0.78
CA PRO A 215 27.16 24.78 -0.13
C PRO A 215 26.66 23.74 -1.14
N ALA A 216 27.16 23.78 -2.38
CA ALA A 216 26.81 22.81 -3.40
C ALA A 216 27.23 21.39 -2.95
N ALA A 217 26.34 20.69 -2.25
CA ALA A 217 26.50 19.28 -1.97
C ALA A 217 26.43 18.55 -3.32
N THR A 218 27.44 17.73 -3.61
CA THR A 218 27.40 16.85 -4.77
C THR A 218 26.15 15.98 -4.64
N ALA A 219 25.19 16.16 -5.55
CA ALA A 219 23.98 15.35 -5.54
C ALA A 219 24.38 13.87 -5.68
N PRO A 220 23.76 12.95 -4.92
CA PRO A 220 24.07 11.54 -5.05
C PRO A 220 23.83 11.08 -6.48
N ALA A 221 24.67 10.15 -6.97
CA ALA A 221 24.50 9.57 -8.29
C ALA A 221 23.06 9.03 -8.47
N ALA A 222 22.48 9.28 -9.63
CA ALA A 222 21.15 8.81 -9.96
C ALA A 222 21.19 7.28 -10.17
N THR A 223 20.39 6.54 -9.41
CA THR A 223 20.26 5.08 -9.53
C THR A 223 19.16 4.66 -10.50
N PHE A 224 18.27 5.58 -10.86
CA PHE A 224 17.20 5.37 -11.83
C PHE A 224 17.10 6.49 -12.88
N ARG A 225 16.63 6.13 -14.07
CA ARG A 225 16.24 7.03 -15.16
C ARG A 225 14.75 6.82 -15.48
N PRO A 226 13.88 7.84 -15.36
CA PRO A 226 12.46 7.67 -15.64
C PRO A 226 12.22 7.25 -17.09
N VAL A 227 11.41 6.21 -17.29
CA VAL A 227 10.97 5.74 -18.62
C VAL A 227 9.72 6.50 -19.06
N THR A 228 8.86 6.85 -18.12
CA THR A 228 7.62 7.59 -18.37
C THR A 228 7.73 9.06 -17.95
N LYS A 229 7.09 9.96 -18.70
CA LYS A 229 6.90 11.36 -18.29
C LYS A 229 5.76 11.44 -17.27
N GLY A 230 6.03 11.07 -16.03
CA GLY A 230 5.03 11.02 -14.96
C GLY A 230 4.29 9.68 -14.88
N ALA A 231 3.12 9.69 -14.26
CA ALA A 231 2.28 8.49 -14.16
C ALA A 231 1.48 8.28 -15.46
N VAL A 232 1.40 7.03 -15.91
CA VAL A 232 0.52 6.59 -16.99
C VAL A 232 -0.80 6.14 -16.36
N ALA A 233 -1.91 6.72 -16.83
CA ALA A 233 -3.27 6.40 -16.40
C ALA A 233 -3.92 5.40 -17.36
N PRO A 234 -4.92 4.62 -16.90
CA PRO A 234 -5.69 3.73 -17.77
C PRO A 234 -6.44 4.54 -18.84
N SER A 235 -6.70 3.89 -19.97
CA SER A 235 -7.58 4.48 -21.00
C SER A 235 -9.06 4.41 -20.58
N GLU A 236 -9.92 5.21 -21.21
CA GLU A 236 -11.37 5.09 -21.00
C GLU A 236 -11.92 3.70 -21.36
N ALA A 237 -11.40 3.09 -22.43
CA ALA A 237 -11.79 1.76 -22.85
C ALA A 237 -11.44 0.71 -21.78
N GLU A 238 -10.25 0.81 -21.19
CA GLU A 238 -9.81 -0.04 -20.09
C GLU A 238 -10.67 0.18 -18.84
N MET A 239 -10.97 1.42 -18.47
CA MET A 239 -11.83 1.71 -17.31
C MET A 239 -13.26 1.19 -17.48
N ARG A 240 -13.79 1.17 -18.71
CA ARG A 240 -15.10 0.56 -19.01
C ARG A 240 -15.06 -0.97 -18.89
N ALA A 241 -14.00 -1.60 -19.38
CA ALA A 241 -13.84 -3.06 -19.32
C ALA A 241 -13.49 -3.56 -17.90
N ASN A 242 -12.72 -2.76 -17.16
CA ASN A 242 -12.27 -3.05 -15.82
C ASN A 242 -12.42 -1.80 -14.91
N PRO A 243 -13.56 -1.64 -14.23
CA PRO A 243 -13.78 -0.52 -13.31
C PRO A 243 -12.74 -0.41 -12.18
N ARG A 244 -12.05 -1.50 -11.84
CA ARG A 244 -10.99 -1.51 -10.81
C ARG A 244 -9.72 -0.77 -11.28
N ALA A 245 -9.50 -0.67 -12.59
CA ALA A 245 -8.38 0.05 -13.15
C ALA A 245 -8.52 1.58 -13.00
N ARG A 246 -9.71 2.12 -12.72
CA ARG A 246 -10.02 3.57 -12.72
C ARG A 246 -9.02 4.45 -11.97
N SER A 247 -8.44 3.94 -10.88
CA SER A 247 -7.50 4.69 -10.03
C SER A 247 -6.05 4.25 -10.21
N ALA A 248 -5.78 3.34 -11.14
CA ALA A 248 -4.46 2.83 -11.43
C ALA A 248 -3.55 3.92 -11.99
N LYS A 249 -2.31 3.93 -11.51
CA LYS A 249 -1.24 4.80 -11.98
C LYS A 249 0.03 3.99 -12.09
N LEU A 250 0.54 3.85 -13.31
CA LEU A 250 1.81 3.21 -13.60
C LEU A 250 2.95 4.24 -13.60
N ARG A 251 4.02 3.95 -12.88
CA ARG A 251 5.30 4.65 -12.99
C ARG A 251 6.40 3.66 -13.30
N ALA A 252 7.30 4.00 -14.21
CA ALA A 252 8.41 3.13 -14.57
C ALA A 252 9.74 3.89 -14.69
N ALA A 253 10.81 3.22 -14.27
CA ALA A 253 12.17 3.71 -14.42
C ALA A 253 13.15 2.58 -14.73
N GLU A 254 14.26 2.94 -15.39
CA GLU A 254 15.36 2.06 -15.76
C GLU A 254 16.53 2.25 -14.79
N ARG A 255 17.12 1.15 -14.33
CA ARG A 255 18.22 1.10 -13.39
C ARG A 255 19.52 1.55 -14.07
N THR A 256 20.27 2.44 -13.44
CA THR A 256 21.59 2.90 -13.94
C THR A 256 22.74 2.01 -13.44
N GLU A 257 23.98 2.39 -13.70
CA GLU A 257 25.17 1.71 -13.17
C GLU A 257 25.53 2.14 -11.73
N ALA A 258 24.94 3.22 -11.19
CA ALA A 258 25.26 3.70 -9.84
C ALA A 258 24.85 2.67 -8.78
N ALA A 259 25.59 2.54 -7.66
CA ALA A 259 25.24 1.59 -6.60
C ALA A 259 23.89 1.94 -5.94
N ALA A 260 23.15 0.93 -5.49
CA ALA A 260 21.90 1.11 -4.75
C ALA A 260 22.13 1.98 -3.50
N ARG A 261 21.18 2.87 -3.20
CA ARG A 261 21.30 3.79 -2.07
C ARG A 261 20.50 3.29 -0.86
N ALA A 262 21.00 3.59 0.33
CA ALA A 262 20.32 3.26 1.58
C ALA A 262 18.88 3.86 1.64
N PRO A 263 17.98 3.25 2.42
CA PRO A 263 16.64 3.80 2.67
C PRO A 263 16.69 5.22 3.20
N GLU A 264 15.86 6.10 2.65
CA GLU A 264 15.80 7.51 3.06
C GLU A 264 14.68 7.72 4.10
N ALA A 265 14.99 8.46 5.17
CA ALA A 265 14.07 8.67 6.31
C ALA A 265 12.74 9.33 5.92
N GLU A 266 12.73 10.14 4.86
CA GLU A 266 11.52 10.83 4.38
C GLU A 266 10.46 9.83 3.88
N LEU A 267 10.88 8.82 3.10
CA LEU A 267 9.97 7.78 2.60
C LEU A 267 9.40 6.94 3.73
N VAL A 268 10.24 6.58 4.71
CA VAL A 268 9.83 5.85 5.91
C VAL A 268 8.80 6.64 6.70
N THR A 269 9.00 7.96 6.84
CA THR A 269 8.07 8.84 7.55
C THR A 269 6.69 8.90 6.89
N LEU A 270 6.62 8.85 5.56
CA LEU A 270 5.34 8.82 4.82
C LEU A 270 4.55 7.53 5.02
N ALA A 271 5.21 6.44 5.40
CA ALA A 271 4.58 5.14 5.61
C ALA A 271 4.02 4.96 7.02
N VAL A 272 4.41 5.78 8.00
CA VAL A 272 4.11 5.57 9.42
C VAL A 272 3.01 6.52 9.91
N VAL A 273 2.07 6.00 10.71
CA VAL A 273 1.10 6.84 11.43
C VAL A 273 1.80 7.52 12.61
N PRO A 274 1.74 8.86 12.74
CA PRO A 274 2.25 9.55 13.91
C PRO A 274 1.58 9.08 15.20
N ALA A 275 2.35 9.01 16.28
CA ALA A 275 1.81 8.73 17.61
C ALA A 275 0.75 9.79 18.00
N PRO A 276 -0.29 9.43 18.76
CA PRO A 276 -1.27 10.39 19.25
C PRO A 276 -0.57 11.49 20.06
N GLN A 277 -0.80 12.75 19.70
CA GLN A 277 -0.34 13.85 20.53
C GLN A 277 -1.16 13.85 21.82
N THR A 278 -0.51 13.60 22.96
CA THR A 278 -1.13 13.82 24.28
C THR A 278 -1.52 15.29 24.35
N ARG A 279 -2.81 15.60 24.39
CA ARG A 279 -3.28 16.97 24.65
C ARG A 279 -2.64 17.44 25.96
N ARG A 280 -1.77 18.44 25.89
CA ARG A 280 -1.38 19.19 27.09
C ARG A 280 -2.68 19.76 27.65
N ARG A 281 -3.08 19.29 28.84
CA ARG A 281 -4.14 19.93 29.61
C ARG A 281 -3.63 21.33 29.97
N SER A 282 -4.19 22.35 29.33
CA SER A 282 -4.14 23.73 29.80
C SER A 282 -5.25 23.95 30.81
#